data_AF-A0A6J4J7P1-F1
#
_entry.id   AF-A0A6J4J7P1-F1
#
_cell.length_a   1.000
_cell.length_b   1.000
_cell.length_c   1.000
_cell.angle_alpha   90.00
_cell.angle_beta   90.00
_cell.angle_gamma   90.00
#
_symmetry.space_group_name_H-M   'P 1'
#
loop_
_entity.id
_entity.type
_entity.pdbx_description
1 polymer ?
#
loop_
_entity_poly.entity_id
_entity_poly.type
_entity_poly.pdbx_seq_one_letter_code
_entity_poly.pdbx_strand_id
1 'polypeptide(L)' 'MRIGIVGTGNIGGTLARLLVRAGHEVVLANSRGPEAVAGLAAELGERATASTAAGAAEPPTWS' A
#
# COMPACT_ATOMS: atom_id res chain seq x y z
N MET A 1 -10.36 7.23 -0.44
CA MET A 1 -10.28 6.37 -1.65
C MET A 1 -9.34 5.21 -1.35
N ARG A 2 -9.48 4.08 -2.04
CA ARG A 2 -8.55 2.94 -1.95
C ARG A 2 -7.55 3.00 -3.11
N ILE A 3 -6.26 2.99 -2.80
CA ILE A 3 -5.17 3.27 -3.75
C ILE A 3 -4.14 2.14 -3.69
N GLY A 4 -3.86 1.52 -4.84
CA GLY A 4 -2.76 0.55 -4.98
C GLY A 4 -1.44 1.22 -5.30
N ILE A 5 -0.36 0.83 -4.61
CA ILE A 5 1.01 1.29 -4.88
C ILE A 5 1.89 0.08 -5.20
N VAL A 6 2.25 -0.06 -6.48
CA VAL A 6 3.23 -1.06 -6.94
C VAL A 6 4.60 -0.38 -7.04
N GLY A 7 5.50 -0.69 -6.12
CA GLY A 7 6.84 -0.09 -6.02
C GLY A 7 7.07 0.73 -4.74
N THR A 8 6.89 0.11 -3.58
CA THR A 8 7.15 0.72 -2.25
C THR A 8 8.63 0.73 -1.85
N GLY A 9 9.47 1.35 -2.69
CA GLY A 9 10.81 1.81 -2.30
C GLY A 9 10.76 3.18 -1.61
N ASN A 10 11.83 3.98 -1.72
CA ASN A 10 11.90 5.32 -1.10
C ASN A 10 10.72 6.24 -1.51
N ILE A 11 10.40 6.25 -2.81
CA ILE A 11 9.35 7.14 -3.35
C ILE A 11 7.95 6.59 -3.00
N GLY A 12 7.69 5.32 -3.30
CA GLY A 12 6.38 4.71 -3.02
C GLY A 12 6.03 4.71 -1.53
N GLY A 13 7.02 4.51 -0.65
CA GLY A 13 6.81 4.62 0.79
C GLY A 13 6.48 6.05 1.25
N THR A 14 7.12 7.06 0.65
CA THR A 14 6.79 8.47 0.93
C THR A 14 5.36 8.81 0.49
N LEU A 15 4.97 8.37 -0.70
CA LEU A 15 3.61 8.55 -1.19
C LEU A 15 2.59 7.86 -0.28
N ALA A 16 2.86 6.63 0.16
CA ALA A 16 2.00 5.91 1.09
C ALA A 16 1.75 6.70 2.38
N ARG A 17 2.80 7.29 2.97
CA ARG A 17 2.68 8.14 4.17
C ARG A 17 1.78 9.34 3.94
N LEU A 18 1.94 10.03 2.82
CA LEU A 18 1.14 11.21 2.48
C LEU A 18 -0.33 10.84 2.25
N LEU A 19 -0.59 9.74 1.55
CA LEU A 19 -1.95 9.29 1.25
C LEU A 19 -2.69 8.82 2.51
N VAL A 20 -2.03 8.09 3.42
CA VAL A 20 -2.62 7.71 4.71
C VAL A 20 -2.93 8.93 5.56
N ARG A 21 -2.01 9.91 5.62
CA ARG A 21 -2.25 11.17 6.33
C ARG A 21 -3.42 11.97 5.75
N ALA A 22 -3.66 11.86 4.44
CA ALA A 22 -4.82 12.44 3.77
C ALA A 22 -6.12 11.63 3.98
N GLY A 23 -6.09 10.54 4.76
CA GLY A 23 -7.25 9.71 5.08
C GLY A 23 -7.59 8.67 4.02
N HIS A 24 -6.67 8.35 3.12
CA HIS A 24 -6.87 7.31 2.10
C HIS A 24 -6.40 5.94 2.60
N GLU A 25 -7.03 4.89 2.08
CA GLU A 25 -6.60 3.51 2.25
C GLU A 25 -5.59 3.15 1.16
N VAL A 26 -4.47 2.55 1.54
CA VAL A 26 -3.39 2.18 0.62
C VAL A 26 -3.07 0.70 0.69
N VAL A 27 -3.00 0.07 -0.48
CA VAL A 27 -2.52 -1.29 -0.67
C VAL A 27 -1.08 -1.21 -1.19
N LEU A 28 -0.14 -1.73 -0.42
CA LEU A 28 1.30 -1.62 -0.66
C LEU A 28 1.84 -2.90 -1.27
N ALA A 29 2.57 -2.79 -2.37
CA ALA A 29 3.26 -3.91 -2.98
C ALA A 29 4.64 -3.50 -3.50
N ASN A 30 5.57 -4.46 -3.52
CA ASN A 30 6.83 -4.34 -4.27
C ASN A 30 7.23 -5.72 -4.83
N SER A 31 8.31 -5.76 -5.61
CA SER A 31 8.80 -6.98 -6.27
C SER A 31 9.32 -8.07 -5.33
N ARG A 32 9.53 -7.74 -4.04
CA ARG A 32 10.07 -8.65 -3.02
C ARG A 32 8.98 -9.33 -2.18
N GLY A 33 7.71 -9.08 -2.48
CA GLY A 33 6.57 -9.71 -1.84
C GLY A 33 5.99 -8.92 -0.65
N PRO A 34 4.82 -9.37 -0.13
CA PRO A 34 4.10 -8.70 0.96
C PRO A 34 4.92 -8.56 2.25
N GLU A 35 5.75 -9.55 2.58
CA GLU A 35 6.56 -9.59 3.79
C GLU A 35 7.57 -8.44 3.82
N ALA A 36 8.13 -8.10 2.66
CA ALA A 36 9.08 -7.00 2.51
C ALA A 36 8.47 -5.61 2.72
N VAL A 37 7.14 -5.49 2.72
CA VAL A 37 6.41 -4.24 2.94
C VAL A 37 5.54 -4.26 4.20
N ALA A 38 5.47 -5.39 4.90
CA ALA A 38 4.69 -5.57 6.11
C ALA A 38 5.09 -4.57 7.20
N GLY A 39 6.39 -4.28 7.36
CA GLY A 39 6.87 -3.28 8.32
C GLY A 39 6.35 -1.87 8.02
N LEU A 40 6.30 -1.47 6.75
CA LEU A 40 5.74 -0.19 6.35
C LEU A 40 4.20 -0.16 6.54
N ALA A 41 3.51 -1.24 6.23
CA ALA A 41 2.07 -1.33 6.48
C ALA A 41 1.76 -1.19 7.98
N ALA A 42 2.52 -1.87 8.84
CA ALA A 42 2.39 -1.77 10.29
C ALA A 42 2.66 -0.35 10.81
N GLU A 43 3.68 0.34 10.26
CA GLU A 43 3.99 1.73 10.62
C GLU A 43 2.83 2.69 10.26
N LEU A 44 2.14 2.43 9.16
CA LEU A 44 1.05 3.27 8.65
C LEU A 44 -0.32 2.93 9.26
N GLY A 45 -0.42 1.82 10.00
CA GLY A 45 -1.61 1.41 10.74
C GLY A 45 -2.76 0.93 9.85
N GLU A 46 -3.98 1.03 10.38
CA GLU A 46 -5.19 0.39 9.82
C GLU A 46 -5.54 0.79 8.38
N ARG A 47 -5.03 1.93 7.90
CA ARG A 47 -5.26 2.41 6.54
C ARG A 47 -4.26 1.87 5.52
N ALA A 48 -3.33 1.00 5.92
CA ALA A 48 -2.35 0.41 5.03
C ALA A 48 -2.35 -1.12 5.11
N THR A 49 -2.34 -1.77 3.94
CA THR A 49 -2.29 -3.24 3.84
C THR A 49 -1.15 -3.66 2.93
N ALA A 50 -0.34 -4.63 3.38
CA ALA A 50 0.66 -5.29 2.55
C ALA A 50 -0.03 -6.29 1.59
N SER A 51 0.37 -6.28 0.32
CA SER A 51 -0.17 -7.17 -0.71
C SER A 51 0.88 -7.53 -1.77
N THR A 52 0.51 -8.42 -2.68
CA THR A 52 1.28 -8.70 -3.89
C THR A 52 1.06 -7.60 -4.92
N ALA A 53 1.94 -7.50 -5.92
CA ALA A 53 1.78 -6.53 -7.01
C ALA A 53 0.45 -6.70 -7.76
N ALA A 54 0.02 -7.95 -7.97
CA ALA A 54 -1.28 -8.27 -8.56
C ALA A 54 -2.44 -7.77 -7.69
N GLY A 55 -2.41 -8.05 -6.38
CA GLY A 55 -3.46 -7.60 -5.46
C GLY A 55 -3.51 -6.08 -5.29
N ALA A 56 -2.38 -5.37 -5.44
CA ALA A 56 -2.38 -3.91 -5.45
C ALA A 56 -2.91 -3.31 -6.78
N ALA A 57 -2.82 -4.04 -7.88
CA ALA A 57 -3.35 -3.63 -9.18
C ALA A 57 -4.83 -4.02 -9.37
N GLU A 58 -5.37 -4.86 -8.50
CA GLU A 58 -6.75 -5.30 -8.56
C GLU A 58 -7.69 -4.10 -8.32
N PRO A 59 -8.67 -3.87 -9.21
CA PRO A 59 -9.64 -2.81 -9.01
C PRO A 59 -10.45 -3.09 -7.75
N PRO A 60 -10.77 -2.08 -6.92
CA PRO A 60 -11.63 -2.28 -5.77
C PRO A 60 -13.00 -2.80 -6.25
N THR A 61 -13.42 -3.94 -5.71
CA THR A 61 -14.77 -4.45 -5.90
C THR A 61 -15.72 -3.51 -5.17
N TRP A 62 -16.52 -2.75 -5.91
CA TRP A 62 -17.62 -1.97 -5.34
C TRP A 62 -18.74 -2.93 -4.97
N SER A 63 -19.18 -2.87 -3.71
CA SER A 63 -20.37 -3.53 -3.19
C SER A 63 -21.42 -2.48 -2.87
#